data_AF-A0A532EGH2-F1
#
_entry.id   AF-A0A532EGH2-F1
#
_cell.length_a   1.000
_cell.length_b   1.000
_cell.length_c   1.000
_cell.angle_alpha   90.00
_cell.angle_beta   90.00
_cell.angle_gamma   90.00
#
_symmetry.space_group_name_H-M   'P 1'
#
loop_
_entity.id
_entity.type
_entity.pdbx_description
1 polymer ?
#
loop_
_entity_poly.entity_id
_entity_poly.type
_entity_poly.pdbx_seq_one_letter_code
_entity_poly.pdbx_strand_id
1 'polypeptide(L)'
;EKSGKPYPDMVKYGDDIWHCMHPEFLADQLTLSLDRLGLATLDVCLLHNPEYFLSHATRLGAGEQRELSTLRDEFYARLQLAFEYCERQVEAGRLRGYGVSSNTSTASPDEPGATSLSRMIEAAKAAAKNVGAAAHHFTVLQCPMNVHESGAALIKNTGPDNGSTLLDEALREGVAVLVNRPLNAMPAQRGGVVRLADVPVPAPEADFETQRQKVALLEEEYRKDLAPAVAHSGQGMLPADFFRWADELNRIRTQVQGLEHWEQIETQMIAPHVNQVLRALSEAFTGTIAEQWETWRDRYVPELLALLRTLHREASERSRLRAEDLHRTIDPLLPEQRRKATLSQKALWVLASTGGVTSVLNGMRTPAYVDDALQILRWEPLSDSRRVYDRCAEKK
;
A
#
# COMPACT_ATOMS: atom_id res chain seq x y z
N GLU A 1 23.85 -4.44 11.79
CA GLU A 1 24.64 -3.21 11.57
C GLU A 1 25.25 -2.65 12.87
N LYS A 2 24.45 -2.21 13.86
CA LYS A 2 24.97 -1.68 15.15
C LYS A 2 25.87 -2.66 15.94
N SER A 3 25.71 -3.96 15.73
CA SER A 3 26.56 -5.02 16.32
C SER A 3 27.87 -5.29 15.55
N GLY A 4 28.18 -4.55 14.48
CA GLY A 4 29.39 -4.73 13.67
C GLY A 4 29.40 -5.96 12.74
N LYS A 5 28.29 -6.71 12.67
CA LYS A 5 28.12 -7.88 11.80
C LYS A 5 26.89 -7.72 10.89
N PRO A 6 26.94 -6.86 9.86
CA PRO A 6 25.86 -6.80 8.87
C PRO A 6 25.85 -8.10 8.04
N TYR A 7 24.66 -8.53 7.60
CA TYR A 7 24.59 -9.60 6.59
C TYR A 7 25.22 -9.11 5.29
N PRO A 8 25.84 -10.02 4.51
CA PRO A 8 26.28 -9.68 3.16
C PRO A 8 25.09 -9.18 2.30
N ASP A 9 25.38 -8.34 1.32
CA ASP A 9 24.39 -7.84 0.33
C ASP A 9 23.18 -7.09 0.90
N MET A 10 23.27 -6.61 2.14
CA MET A 10 22.23 -5.79 2.76
C MET A 10 22.11 -4.43 2.07
N VAL A 11 20.90 -4.06 1.67
CA VAL A 11 20.54 -2.82 0.98
C VAL A 11 19.76 -1.90 1.91
N LYS A 12 20.10 -0.61 1.96
CA LYS A 12 19.34 0.39 2.73
C LYS A 12 18.28 1.05 1.83
N TYR A 13 17.00 0.78 2.07
CA TYR A 13 15.92 1.27 1.22
C TYR A 13 15.35 2.64 1.65
N GLY A 14 15.40 2.93 2.95
CA GLY A 14 14.91 4.16 3.57
C GLY A 14 15.49 4.34 4.98
N ASP A 15 15.04 5.37 5.69
CA ASP A 15 15.41 5.58 7.09
C ASP A 15 14.92 4.41 7.94
N ASP A 16 15.86 3.75 8.61
CA ASP A 16 15.64 2.53 9.39
C ASP A 16 15.02 1.32 8.64
N ILE A 17 15.09 1.30 7.30
CA ILE A 17 14.60 0.17 6.48
C ILE A 17 15.75 -0.47 5.70
N TRP A 18 16.05 -1.73 6.03
CA TRP A 18 17.01 -2.57 5.31
C TRP A 18 16.33 -3.74 4.63
N HIS A 19 16.89 -4.15 3.50
CA HIS A 19 16.50 -5.33 2.73
C HIS A 19 17.70 -6.25 2.59
N CYS A 20 17.49 -7.55 2.76
CA CYS A 20 18.51 -8.56 2.52
C CYS A 20 17.82 -9.83 2.02
N MET A 21 18.45 -10.49 1.05
CA MET A 21 18.05 -11.80 0.53
C MET A 21 19.23 -12.75 0.44
N HIS A 22 20.32 -12.44 1.15
CA HIS A 22 21.49 -13.31 1.23
C HIS A 22 21.13 -14.61 1.98
N PRO A 23 21.63 -15.78 1.57
CA PRO A 23 21.33 -17.07 2.21
C PRO A 23 21.47 -17.10 3.74
N GLU A 24 22.49 -16.42 4.29
CA GLU A 24 22.68 -16.33 5.76
C GLU A 24 21.51 -15.63 6.45
N PHE A 25 21.02 -14.52 5.90
CA PHE A 25 19.85 -13.83 6.43
C PHE A 25 18.59 -14.71 6.31
N LEU A 26 18.43 -15.37 5.16
CA LEU A 26 17.29 -16.25 4.92
C LEU A 26 17.28 -17.47 5.87
N ALA A 27 18.45 -18.00 6.24
CA ALA A 27 18.61 -19.06 7.23
C ALA A 27 18.06 -18.66 8.60
N ASP A 28 18.44 -17.47 9.06
CA ASP A 28 17.98 -16.94 10.34
C ASP A 28 16.47 -16.63 10.30
N GLN A 29 15.99 -15.99 9.22
CA GLN A 29 14.57 -15.64 9.10
C GLN A 29 13.66 -16.85 8.97
N LEU A 30 14.06 -17.89 8.22
CA LEU A 30 13.25 -19.11 8.10
C LEU A 30 13.15 -19.84 9.43
N THR A 31 14.26 -19.96 10.15
CA THR A 31 14.29 -20.62 11.47
C THR A 31 13.38 -19.91 12.46
N LEU A 32 13.53 -18.59 12.61
CA LEU A 32 12.68 -17.80 13.49
C LEU A 32 11.20 -17.84 13.08
N SER A 33 10.90 -17.95 11.78
CA SER A 33 9.53 -18.03 11.29
C SER A 33 8.88 -19.37 11.61
N LEU A 34 9.59 -20.48 11.40
CA LEU A 34 9.14 -21.82 11.78
C LEU A 34 8.91 -21.92 13.28
N ASP A 35 9.84 -21.42 14.10
CA ASP A 35 9.74 -21.43 15.56
C ASP A 35 8.51 -20.63 16.05
N ARG A 36 8.29 -19.41 15.51
CA ARG A 36 7.14 -18.58 15.88
C ARG A 36 5.81 -19.21 15.47
N LEU A 37 5.77 -19.91 14.33
CA LEU A 37 4.56 -20.56 13.85
C LEU A 37 4.34 -21.94 14.50
N GLY A 38 5.34 -22.50 15.18
CA GLY A 38 5.30 -23.86 15.71
C GLY A 38 5.20 -24.92 14.61
N LEU A 39 5.77 -24.65 13.44
CA LEU A 39 5.71 -25.51 12.26
C LEU A 39 7.08 -26.10 11.94
N ALA A 40 7.11 -27.34 11.47
CA ALA A 40 8.32 -27.95 10.92
C ALA A 40 8.53 -27.59 9.43
N THR A 41 7.44 -27.34 8.71
CA THR A 41 7.43 -27.12 7.27
C THR A 41 6.47 -26.00 6.90
N LEU A 42 6.89 -25.11 6.00
CA LEU A 42 5.97 -24.17 5.31
C LEU A 42 5.59 -24.73 3.94
N ASP A 43 4.31 -24.61 3.56
CA ASP A 43 3.90 -24.97 2.20
C ASP A 43 4.60 -24.10 1.16
N VAL A 44 4.65 -22.79 1.37
CA VAL A 44 5.35 -21.84 0.49
C VAL A 44 6.01 -20.73 1.30
N CYS A 45 7.25 -20.38 0.95
CA CYS A 45 7.93 -19.17 1.43
C CYS A 45 8.14 -18.17 0.27
N LEU A 46 7.71 -16.92 0.44
CA LEU A 46 7.89 -15.86 -0.58
C LEU A 46 9.04 -14.94 -0.19
N LEU A 47 10.01 -14.74 -1.09
CA LEU A 47 11.00 -13.68 -0.96
C LEU A 47 10.32 -12.33 -1.16
N HIS A 48 10.42 -11.44 -0.17
CA HIS A 48 9.68 -10.18 -0.15
C HIS A 48 10.46 -9.05 -0.83
N ASN A 49 9.84 -8.47 -1.87
CA ASN A 49 10.25 -7.29 -2.63
C ASN A 49 11.76 -7.26 -2.99
N PRO A 50 12.29 -8.29 -3.67
CA PRO A 50 13.72 -8.33 -4.03
C PRO A 50 14.13 -7.12 -4.88
N GLU A 51 13.20 -6.48 -5.61
CA GLU A 51 13.40 -5.28 -6.43
C GLU A 51 13.90 -4.05 -5.65
N TYR A 52 13.91 -4.07 -4.31
CA TYR A 52 14.51 -3.01 -3.51
C TYR A 52 16.00 -2.81 -3.81
N PHE A 53 16.70 -3.85 -4.24
CA PHE A 53 18.06 -3.74 -4.79
C PHE A 53 18.11 -2.79 -6.00
N LEU A 54 17.24 -3.01 -6.99
CA LEU A 54 17.16 -2.17 -8.20
C LEU A 54 16.74 -0.74 -7.86
N SER A 55 15.77 -0.57 -6.96
CA SER A 55 15.29 0.74 -6.51
C SER A 55 16.35 1.54 -5.75
N HIS A 56 17.26 0.86 -5.06
CA HIS A 56 18.38 1.49 -4.36
C HIS A 56 19.50 1.85 -5.34
N ALA A 57 19.89 0.91 -6.21
CA ALA A 57 20.95 1.11 -7.19
C ALA A 57 20.65 2.27 -8.14
N THR A 58 19.38 2.47 -8.50
CA THR A 58 18.93 3.55 -9.40
C THR A 58 18.80 4.90 -8.69
N ARG A 59 18.48 4.93 -7.38
CA ARG A 59 18.45 6.16 -6.57
C ARG A 59 19.84 6.69 -6.19
N LEU A 60 20.83 5.81 -6.01
CA LEU A 60 22.22 6.19 -5.71
C LEU A 60 23.04 6.63 -6.95
N GLY A 61 22.46 6.59 -8.15
CA GLY A 61 23.11 6.91 -9.42
C GLY A 61 23.48 8.38 -9.66
N ALA A 62 23.77 9.16 -8.61
CA ALA A 62 24.37 10.49 -8.74
C ALA A 62 25.91 10.46 -8.87
N GLY A 63 26.57 9.28 -8.76
CA GLY A 63 28.04 9.16 -8.79
C GLY A 63 28.62 8.18 -9.80
N GLU A 64 27.98 7.04 -10.06
CA GLU A 64 28.44 6.04 -11.06
C GLU A 64 27.25 5.53 -11.87
N GLN A 65 27.18 5.90 -13.15
CA GLN A 65 26.16 5.40 -14.08
C GLN A 65 26.47 3.94 -14.43
N ARG A 66 26.01 2.99 -13.61
CA ARG A 66 26.03 1.57 -13.97
C ARG A 66 24.97 1.28 -15.03
N GLU A 67 25.33 0.48 -16.03
CA GLU A 67 24.40 0.09 -17.09
C GLU A 67 23.24 -0.77 -16.50
N LEU A 68 22.01 -0.47 -16.92
CA LEU A 68 20.81 -1.13 -16.38
C LEU A 68 20.80 -2.65 -16.62
N SER A 69 21.34 -3.10 -17.75
CA SER A 69 21.51 -4.52 -18.08
C SER A 69 22.35 -5.24 -17.01
N THR A 70 23.50 -4.66 -16.66
CA THR A 70 24.42 -5.20 -15.65
C THR A 70 23.77 -5.24 -14.26
N LEU A 71 23.01 -4.20 -13.89
CA LEU A 71 22.26 -4.18 -12.62
C LEU A 71 21.19 -5.27 -12.57
N ARG A 72 20.49 -5.51 -13.68
CA ARG A 72 19.50 -6.59 -13.77
C ARG A 72 20.17 -7.96 -13.68
N ASP A 73 21.30 -8.16 -14.34
CA ASP A 73 22.03 -9.43 -14.27
C ASP A 73 22.53 -9.72 -12.85
N GLU A 74 23.05 -8.71 -12.15
CA GLU A 74 23.41 -8.82 -10.74
C GLU A 74 22.18 -9.15 -9.87
N PHE A 75 21.05 -8.50 -10.10
CA PHE A 75 19.81 -8.78 -9.40
C PHE A 75 19.37 -10.25 -9.52
N TYR A 76 19.34 -10.80 -10.74
CA TYR A 76 18.95 -12.21 -10.94
C TYR A 76 20.01 -13.19 -10.44
N ALA A 77 21.30 -12.84 -10.46
CA ALA A 77 22.35 -13.66 -9.86
C ALA A 77 22.18 -13.75 -8.33
N ARG A 78 21.88 -12.63 -7.66
CA ARG A 78 21.55 -12.63 -6.23
C ARG A 78 20.28 -13.45 -5.96
N LEU A 79 19.28 -13.37 -6.83
CA LEU A 79 18.04 -14.13 -6.71
C LEU A 79 18.27 -15.63 -6.87
N GLN A 80 19.13 -16.03 -7.80
CA GLN A 80 19.54 -17.43 -7.96
C GLN A 80 20.17 -17.97 -6.68
N LEU A 81 21.10 -17.24 -6.04
CA LEU A 81 21.70 -17.66 -4.77
C LEU A 81 20.66 -17.83 -3.65
N ALA A 82 19.68 -16.93 -3.56
CA ALA A 82 18.57 -17.06 -2.63
C ALA A 82 17.71 -18.30 -2.93
N PHE A 83 17.48 -18.60 -4.22
CA PHE A 83 16.76 -19.79 -4.64
C PHE A 83 17.54 -21.08 -4.37
N GLU A 84 18.86 -21.11 -4.54
CA GLU A 84 19.69 -22.26 -4.16
C GLU A 84 19.55 -22.59 -2.67
N TYR A 85 19.48 -21.57 -1.82
CA TYR A 85 19.17 -21.77 -0.41
C TYR A 85 17.77 -22.37 -0.23
N CYS A 86 16.74 -21.81 -0.87
CA CYS A 86 15.37 -22.33 -0.79
C CYS A 86 15.26 -23.80 -1.25
N GLU A 87 15.92 -24.17 -2.36
CA GLU A 87 15.93 -25.55 -2.85
C GLU A 87 16.53 -26.53 -1.83
N ARG A 88 17.62 -26.16 -1.15
CA ARG A 88 18.18 -26.95 -0.04
C ARG A 88 17.20 -27.08 1.13
N GLN A 89 16.40 -26.05 1.40
CA GLN A 89 15.37 -26.12 2.45
C GLN A 89 14.17 -26.97 2.03
N VAL A 90 13.90 -27.09 0.72
CA VAL A 90 12.92 -28.05 0.20
C VAL A 90 13.44 -29.48 0.38
N GLU A 91 14.69 -29.76 0.02
CA GLU A 91 15.33 -31.06 0.25
C GLU A 91 15.34 -31.43 1.74
N ALA A 92 15.60 -30.45 2.62
CA ALA A 92 15.55 -30.63 4.07
C ALA A 92 14.11 -30.77 4.64
N GLY A 93 13.06 -30.68 3.81
CA GLY A 93 11.66 -30.78 4.23
C GLY A 93 11.13 -29.59 5.02
N ARG A 94 11.87 -28.47 5.07
CA ARG A 94 11.45 -27.25 5.77
C ARG A 94 10.54 -26.37 4.91
N LEU A 95 10.62 -26.51 3.59
CA LEU A 95 9.73 -25.86 2.62
C LEU A 95 9.13 -26.93 1.69
N ARG A 96 7.89 -26.76 1.23
CA ARG A 96 7.37 -27.54 0.09
C ARG A 96 7.54 -26.82 -1.25
N GLY A 97 7.69 -25.51 -1.21
CA GLY A 97 7.97 -24.67 -2.36
C GLY A 97 8.33 -23.25 -1.94
N TYR A 98 8.69 -22.44 -2.91
CA TYR A 98 9.01 -21.03 -2.67
C TYR A 98 8.54 -20.15 -3.83
N GLY A 99 8.65 -18.84 -3.63
CA GLY A 99 8.19 -17.86 -4.58
C GLY A 99 8.75 -16.47 -4.34
N VAL A 100 8.23 -15.49 -5.07
CA VAL A 100 8.58 -14.08 -4.93
C VAL A 100 7.31 -13.26 -4.73
N SER A 101 7.38 -12.26 -3.85
CA SER A 101 6.42 -11.16 -3.77
C SER A 101 7.08 -9.93 -4.36
N SER A 102 6.60 -9.45 -5.51
CA SER A 102 7.19 -8.33 -6.24
C SER A 102 6.12 -7.28 -6.58
N ASN A 103 6.41 -6.01 -6.29
CA ASN A 103 5.55 -4.90 -6.69
C ASN A 103 5.76 -4.48 -8.15
N THR A 104 6.87 -4.89 -8.76
CA THR A 104 7.30 -4.43 -10.09
C THR A 104 7.35 -5.56 -11.12
N SER A 105 6.83 -6.74 -10.80
CA SER A 105 6.73 -7.86 -11.75
C SER A 105 5.74 -7.59 -12.88
N THR A 106 4.90 -6.56 -12.73
CA THR A 106 3.92 -6.09 -13.73
C THR A 106 4.31 -4.75 -14.35
N ALA A 107 5.49 -4.21 -14.01
CA ALA A 107 5.97 -2.93 -14.51
C ALA A 107 6.41 -3.03 -15.99
N SER A 108 6.50 -1.89 -16.68
CA SER A 108 7.01 -1.86 -18.05
C SER A 108 8.47 -2.34 -18.10
N PRO A 109 8.90 -3.11 -19.12
CA PRO A 109 10.30 -3.53 -19.28
C PRO A 109 11.33 -2.40 -19.30
N ASP A 110 10.91 -1.19 -19.64
CA ASP A 110 11.76 0.00 -19.68
C ASP A 110 11.97 0.64 -18.30
N GLU A 111 11.16 0.28 -17.31
CA GLU A 111 11.31 0.81 -15.96
C GLU A 111 12.54 0.22 -15.27
N PRO A 112 13.40 1.04 -14.64
CA PRO A 112 14.63 0.54 -14.03
C PRO A 112 14.41 -0.53 -12.95
N GLY A 113 13.29 -0.45 -12.22
CA GLY A 113 12.92 -1.41 -11.17
C GLY A 113 12.12 -2.63 -11.66
N ALA A 114 11.84 -2.75 -12.97
CA ALA A 114 11.01 -3.82 -13.49
C ALA A 114 11.65 -5.20 -13.32
N THR A 115 10.83 -6.17 -12.94
CA THR A 115 11.22 -7.58 -12.81
C THR A 115 10.38 -8.45 -13.75
N SER A 116 10.87 -9.63 -14.11
CA SER A 116 10.30 -10.50 -15.14
C SER A 116 10.19 -11.93 -14.61
N LEU A 117 8.99 -12.51 -14.71
CA LEU A 117 8.69 -13.86 -14.24
C LEU A 117 9.57 -14.92 -14.93
N SER A 118 9.69 -14.88 -16.25
CA SER A 118 10.55 -15.80 -17.01
C SER A 118 12.00 -15.77 -16.52
N ARG A 119 12.56 -14.58 -16.25
CA ARG A 119 13.92 -14.47 -15.69
C ARG A 119 14.03 -15.02 -14.26
N MET A 120 12.98 -14.88 -13.43
CA MET A 120 12.94 -15.54 -12.11
C MET A 120 12.91 -17.06 -12.25
N ILE A 121 12.15 -17.59 -13.21
CA ILE A 121 12.06 -19.02 -13.48
C ILE A 121 13.41 -19.56 -13.99
N GLU A 122 14.09 -18.84 -14.88
CA GLU A 122 15.44 -19.24 -15.32
C GLU A 122 16.44 -19.24 -14.16
N ALA A 123 16.38 -18.26 -13.25
CA ALA A 123 17.17 -18.29 -12.03
C ALA A 123 16.83 -19.50 -11.13
N ALA A 124 15.55 -19.88 -11.03
CA ALA A 124 15.13 -21.06 -10.27
C ALA A 124 15.61 -22.37 -10.90
N LYS A 125 15.53 -22.50 -12.24
CA LYS A 125 16.09 -23.64 -12.99
C LYS A 125 17.60 -23.78 -12.78
N ALA A 126 18.33 -22.66 -12.83
CA ALA A 126 19.76 -22.63 -12.56
C ALA A 126 20.09 -23.04 -11.11
N ALA A 127 19.32 -22.52 -10.15
CA ALA A 127 19.47 -22.86 -8.74
C ALA A 127 19.25 -24.37 -8.47
N ALA A 128 18.15 -24.93 -8.99
CA ALA A 128 17.85 -26.36 -8.87
C ALA A 128 18.98 -27.23 -9.44
N LYS A 129 19.51 -26.86 -10.62
CA LYS A 129 20.65 -27.54 -11.23
C LYS A 129 21.90 -27.49 -10.33
N ASN A 130 22.20 -26.34 -9.73
CA ASN A 130 23.39 -26.17 -8.88
C ASN A 130 23.34 -26.99 -7.60
N VAL A 131 22.14 -27.25 -7.05
CA VAL A 131 21.97 -28.10 -5.87
C VAL A 131 21.70 -29.56 -6.20
N GLY A 132 21.61 -29.93 -7.49
CA GLY A 132 21.36 -31.29 -7.93
C GLY A 132 19.90 -31.74 -7.82
N ALA A 133 18.94 -30.81 -7.73
CA ALA A 133 17.52 -31.12 -7.73
C ALA A 133 17.02 -31.47 -9.15
N ALA A 134 16.09 -32.42 -9.23
CA ALA A 134 15.52 -32.87 -10.51
C ALA A 134 14.65 -31.80 -11.21
N ALA A 135 14.00 -30.93 -10.42
CA ALA A 135 13.19 -29.82 -10.87
C ALA A 135 13.27 -28.68 -9.84
N HIS A 136 12.96 -27.46 -10.26
CA HIS A 136 12.85 -26.33 -9.32
C HIS A 136 11.52 -26.34 -8.57
N HIS A 137 11.50 -25.74 -7.39
CA HIS A 137 10.31 -25.60 -6.54
C HIS A 137 9.83 -24.14 -6.42
N PHE A 138 10.25 -23.28 -7.34
CA PHE A 138 9.61 -21.99 -7.58
C PHE A 138 8.19 -22.20 -8.10
N THR A 139 7.19 -21.91 -7.26
CA THR A 139 5.78 -22.28 -7.51
C THR A 139 4.81 -21.11 -7.39
N VAL A 140 5.22 -19.98 -6.80
CA VAL A 140 4.31 -18.87 -6.51
C VAL A 140 4.92 -17.51 -6.84
N LEU A 141 4.13 -16.65 -7.48
CA LEU A 141 4.42 -15.22 -7.61
C LEU A 141 3.28 -14.41 -7.00
N GLN A 142 3.60 -13.48 -6.11
CA GLN A 142 2.66 -12.48 -5.62
C GLN A 142 2.92 -11.14 -6.30
N CYS A 143 1.87 -10.50 -6.83
CA CYS A 143 1.97 -9.19 -7.48
C CYS A 143 0.72 -8.30 -7.24
N PRO A 144 0.85 -6.96 -7.32
CA PRO A 144 -0.30 -6.06 -7.30
C PRO A 144 -1.21 -6.31 -8.50
N MET A 145 -2.51 -6.41 -8.25
CA MET A 145 -3.49 -6.41 -9.33
C MET A 145 -4.86 -5.93 -8.84
N ASN A 146 -5.46 -5.03 -9.61
CA ASN A 146 -6.86 -4.61 -9.50
C ASN A 146 -7.30 -3.95 -10.82
N VAL A 147 -8.53 -3.44 -10.88
CA VAL A 147 -9.07 -2.82 -12.10
C VAL A 147 -8.29 -1.57 -12.56
N HIS A 148 -7.53 -0.92 -11.67
CA HIS A 148 -6.62 0.16 -12.02
C HIS A 148 -5.17 -0.31 -12.19
N GLU A 149 -4.71 -1.32 -11.45
CA GLU A 149 -3.38 -1.93 -11.59
C GLU A 149 -3.49 -3.22 -12.40
N SER A 150 -3.82 -3.12 -13.69
CA SER A 150 -4.08 -4.28 -14.57
C SER A 150 -2.83 -4.84 -15.26
N GLY A 151 -1.64 -4.44 -14.83
CA GLY A 151 -0.38 -4.76 -15.51
C GLY A 151 -0.13 -6.26 -15.69
N ALA A 152 -0.53 -7.10 -14.72
CA ALA A 152 -0.40 -8.55 -14.83
C ALA A 152 -1.14 -9.15 -16.04
N ALA A 153 -2.26 -8.55 -16.44
CA ALA A 153 -3.11 -9.01 -17.55
C ALA A 153 -2.85 -8.29 -18.88
N LEU A 154 -2.28 -7.08 -18.86
CA LEU A 154 -2.17 -6.22 -20.04
C LEU A 154 -0.73 -5.94 -20.50
N ILE A 155 0.22 -5.85 -19.57
CA ILE A 155 1.60 -5.49 -19.89
C ILE A 155 2.37 -6.74 -20.28
N LYS A 156 2.95 -6.71 -21.48
CA LYS A 156 3.87 -7.74 -21.95
C LYS A 156 5.28 -7.38 -21.51
N ASN A 157 5.76 -8.07 -20.48
CA ASN A 157 7.08 -7.80 -19.88
C ASN A 157 7.89 -9.06 -19.58
N THR A 158 7.38 -10.22 -19.98
CA THR A 158 7.95 -11.50 -19.62
C THR A 158 7.74 -12.55 -20.72
N GLY A 159 8.23 -13.76 -20.49
CA GLY A 159 8.33 -14.80 -21.52
C GLY A 159 9.37 -14.48 -22.60
N PRO A 160 9.40 -15.26 -23.70
CA PRO A 160 10.31 -15.02 -24.82
C PRO A 160 10.15 -13.62 -25.40
N ASP A 161 11.25 -12.91 -25.58
CA ASP A 161 11.31 -11.53 -26.10
C ASP A 161 10.36 -10.52 -25.41
N ASN A 162 10.03 -10.75 -24.13
CA ASN A 162 9.03 -9.99 -23.37
C ASN A 162 7.65 -9.97 -24.04
N GLY A 163 7.29 -11.00 -24.82
CA GLY A 163 6.06 -11.06 -25.60
C GLY A 163 4.82 -11.53 -24.83
N SER A 164 4.96 -12.01 -23.59
CA SER A 164 3.87 -12.55 -22.77
C SER A 164 3.54 -11.63 -21.59
N THR A 165 2.27 -11.66 -21.17
CA THR A 165 1.85 -11.07 -19.90
C THR A 165 2.23 -11.98 -18.73
N LEU A 166 2.27 -11.43 -17.51
CA LEU A 166 2.58 -12.21 -16.31
C LEU A 166 1.61 -13.38 -16.14
N LEU A 167 0.30 -13.16 -16.33
CA LEU A 167 -0.70 -14.22 -16.16
C LEU A 167 -0.57 -15.31 -17.22
N ASP A 168 -0.30 -14.95 -18.48
CA ASP A 168 -0.11 -15.93 -19.57
C ASP A 168 1.15 -16.78 -19.33
N GLU A 169 2.24 -16.15 -18.90
CA GLU A 169 3.51 -16.83 -18.59
C GLU A 169 3.36 -17.75 -17.38
N ALA A 170 2.71 -17.28 -16.32
CA ALA A 170 2.48 -18.06 -15.11
C ALA A 170 1.64 -19.33 -15.39
N LEU A 171 0.61 -19.22 -16.23
CA LEU A 171 -0.17 -20.37 -16.69
C LEU A 171 0.67 -21.38 -17.47
N ARG A 172 1.55 -20.90 -18.35
CA ARG A 172 2.42 -21.75 -19.18
C ARG A 172 3.43 -22.53 -18.33
N GLU A 173 4.03 -21.87 -17.34
CA GLU A 173 5.09 -22.43 -16.50
C GLU A 173 4.56 -23.09 -15.22
N GLY A 174 3.24 -23.10 -15.00
CA GLY A 174 2.62 -23.72 -13.82
C GLY A 174 2.87 -22.98 -12.50
N VAL A 175 3.07 -21.66 -12.56
CA VAL A 175 3.28 -20.81 -11.38
C VAL A 175 1.94 -20.24 -10.90
N ALA A 176 1.64 -20.40 -9.62
CA ALA A 176 0.45 -19.81 -9.01
C ALA A 176 0.63 -18.30 -8.81
N VAL A 177 -0.39 -17.51 -9.16
CA VAL A 177 -0.38 -16.05 -9.00
C VAL A 177 -1.28 -15.64 -7.84
N LEU A 178 -0.68 -15.01 -6.83
CA LEU A 178 -1.41 -14.39 -5.73
C LEU A 178 -1.49 -12.89 -5.97
N VAL A 179 -2.68 -12.33 -6.14
CA VAL A 179 -2.82 -10.89 -6.34
C VAL A 179 -3.05 -10.17 -5.02
N ASN A 180 -2.26 -9.13 -4.74
CA ASN A 180 -2.46 -8.24 -3.60
C ASN A 180 -3.00 -6.87 -4.04
N ARG A 181 -3.40 -6.06 -3.06
CA ARG A 181 -4.08 -4.76 -3.26
C ARG A 181 -5.37 -4.84 -4.11
N PRO A 182 -6.24 -5.84 -3.91
CA PRO A 182 -7.42 -5.97 -4.75
C PRO A 182 -8.40 -4.80 -4.62
N LEU A 183 -8.41 -4.13 -3.46
CA LEU A 183 -9.31 -3.00 -3.18
C LEU A 183 -8.60 -1.69 -2.83
N ASN A 184 -7.28 -1.66 -2.76
CA ASN A 184 -6.50 -0.47 -2.37
C ASN A 184 -5.54 -0.12 -3.50
N ALA A 185 -6.09 0.44 -4.57
CA ALA A 185 -5.35 0.70 -5.79
C ALA A 185 -4.34 1.84 -5.60
N MET A 186 -3.18 1.71 -6.25
CA MET A 186 -2.16 2.76 -6.34
C MET A 186 -1.97 3.15 -7.81
N PRO A 187 -2.92 3.89 -8.41
CA PRO A 187 -2.95 4.14 -9.85
C PRO A 187 -1.77 4.98 -10.39
N ALA A 188 -1.06 5.69 -9.51
CA ALA A 188 0.18 6.42 -9.83
C ALA A 188 1.10 6.49 -8.59
N GLN A 189 2.42 6.59 -8.80
CA GLN A 189 3.41 6.69 -7.70
C GLN A 189 3.22 7.91 -6.78
N ARG A 190 2.42 8.91 -7.18
CA ARG A 190 2.14 10.15 -6.40
C ARG A 190 0.65 10.40 -6.14
N GLY A 191 -0.24 9.51 -6.56
CA GLY A 191 -1.71 9.74 -6.60
C GLY A 191 -2.48 9.31 -5.36
N GLY A 192 -1.80 8.97 -4.26
CA GLY A 192 -2.43 8.39 -3.07
C GLY A 192 -3.05 7.00 -3.33
N VAL A 193 -3.58 6.39 -2.27
CA VAL A 193 -4.36 5.15 -2.37
C VAL A 193 -5.79 5.49 -2.79
N VAL A 194 -6.33 4.73 -3.75
CA VAL A 194 -7.72 4.80 -4.17
C VAL A 194 -8.42 3.51 -3.74
N ARG A 195 -9.43 3.63 -2.88
CA ARG A 195 -10.20 2.47 -2.43
C ARG A 195 -11.28 2.11 -3.44
N LEU A 196 -11.32 0.84 -3.83
CA LEU A 196 -12.32 0.28 -4.75
C LEU A 196 -13.53 -0.24 -3.97
N ALA A 197 -14.19 0.65 -3.23
CA ALA A 197 -15.39 0.35 -2.46
C ALA A 197 -16.36 1.52 -2.51
N ASP A 198 -17.65 1.25 -2.28
CA ASP A 198 -18.63 2.30 -2.15
C ASP A 198 -18.39 3.09 -0.86
N VAL A 199 -18.43 4.42 -0.97
CA VAL A 199 -18.18 5.32 0.16
C VAL A 199 -19.50 5.96 0.59
N PRO A 200 -19.98 5.67 1.82
CA PRO A 200 -21.13 6.37 2.37
C PRO A 200 -20.74 7.83 2.64
N VAL A 201 -21.59 8.76 2.22
CA VAL A 201 -21.41 10.19 2.52
C VAL A 201 -22.32 10.56 3.69
N PRO A 202 -21.78 11.00 4.83
CA PRO A 202 -22.59 11.50 5.94
C PRO A 202 -23.47 12.69 5.54
N ALA A 203 -24.61 12.83 6.21
CA ALA A 203 -25.46 14.00 6.02
C ALA A 203 -24.70 15.30 6.37
N PRO A 204 -24.97 16.43 5.69
CA PRO A 204 -24.35 17.69 6.03
C PRO A 204 -24.79 18.14 7.43
N GLU A 205 -23.83 18.27 8.34
CA GLU A 205 -24.07 18.82 9.69
C GLU A 205 -23.87 20.34 9.74
N ALA A 206 -22.94 20.86 8.95
CA ALA A 206 -22.58 22.28 8.91
C ALA A 206 -21.92 22.67 7.57
N ASP A 207 -21.93 23.96 7.27
CA ASP A 207 -21.16 24.56 6.16
C ASP A 207 -19.70 24.79 6.59
N PHE A 208 -18.75 24.50 5.70
CA PHE A 208 -17.31 24.60 5.98
C PHE A 208 -16.89 26.03 6.33
N GLU A 209 -17.32 27.04 5.56
CA GLU A 209 -16.88 28.42 5.81
C GLU A 209 -17.43 28.96 7.12
N THR A 210 -18.69 28.66 7.42
CA THR A 210 -19.32 29.01 8.70
C THR A 210 -18.58 28.38 9.87
N GLN A 211 -18.25 27.08 9.76
CA GLN A 211 -17.56 26.36 10.80
C GLN A 211 -16.10 26.83 10.97
N ARG A 212 -15.42 27.12 9.86
CA ARG A 212 -14.06 27.70 9.85
C ARG A 212 -14.01 29.05 10.55
N GLN A 213 -15.01 29.92 10.32
CA GLN A 213 -15.08 31.23 10.97
C GLN A 213 -15.21 31.11 12.49
N LYS A 214 -16.03 30.18 13.00
CA LYS A 214 -16.14 29.93 14.45
C LYS A 214 -14.82 29.49 15.06
N VAL A 215 -14.13 28.55 14.41
CA VAL A 215 -12.80 28.09 14.83
C VAL A 215 -11.82 29.27 14.81
N ALA A 216 -11.78 30.07 13.74
CA ALA A 216 -10.88 31.23 13.65
C ALA A 216 -11.10 32.27 14.76
N LEU A 217 -12.37 32.53 15.14
CA LEU A 217 -12.69 33.44 16.24
C LEU A 217 -12.16 32.92 17.59
N LEU A 218 -12.28 31.62 17.85
CA LEU A 218 -11.74 31.00 19.06
C LEU A 218 -10.21 30.95 19.04
N GLU A 219 -9.57 30.75 17.88
CA GLU A 219 -8.11 30.81 17.72
C GLU A 219 -7.57 32.22 18.00
N GLU A 220 -8.30 33.26 17.58
CA GLU A 220 -7.96 34.66 17.89
C GLU A 220 -8.16 34.97 19.39
N GLU A 221 -9.23 34.47 20.01
CA GLU A 221 -9.45 34.57 21.46
C GLU A 221 -8.27 33.95 22.24
N TYR A 222 -7.84 32.73 21.87
CA TYR A 222 -6.67 32.09 22.46
C TYR A 222 -5.40 32.91 22.28
N ARG A 223 -5.16 33.43 21.06
CA ARG A 223 -3.96 34.23 20.75
C ARG A 223 -3.87 35.49 21.60
N LYS A 224 -5.01 36.11 21.89
CA LYS A 224 -5.08 37.34 22.68
C LYS A 224 -5.01 37.09 24.18
N ASP A 225 -5.77 36.11 24.68
CA ASP A 225 -6.06 36.00 26.11
C ASP A 225 -5.23 34.91 26.82
N LEU A 226 -4.78 33.87 26.09
CA LEU A 226 -4.10 32.70 26.68
C LEU A 226 -2.65 32.54 26.21
N ALA A 227 -2.36 32.77 24.93
CA ALA A 227 -1.01 32.61 24.37
C ALA A 227 0.07 33.46 25.07
N PRO A 228 -0.19 34.71 25.52
CA PRO A 228 0.81 35.50 26.25
C PRO A 228 1.24 34.90 27.60
N ALA A 229 0.43 34.02 28.19
CA ALA A 229 0.73 33.36 29.46
C ALA A 229 1.59 32.10 29.29
N VAL A 230 1.83 31.65 28.07
CA VAL A 230 2.64 30.44 27.79
C VAL A 230 4.12 30.82 27.71
N ALA A 231 4.95 30.25 28.58
CA ALA A 231 6.38 30.45 28.54
C ALA A 231 6.98 29.83 27.25
N HIS A 232 7.63 30.65 26.42
CA HIS A 232 8.34 30.18 25.23
C HIS A 232 9.84 30.07 25.51
N SER A 233 10.39 28.87 25.42
CA SER A 233 11.81 28.57 25.68
C SER A 233 12.76 29.00 24.55
N GLY A 234 12.26 29.62 23.47
CA GLY A 234 13.06 30.11 22.35
C GLY A 234 13.41 29.03 21.30
N GLN A 235 12.89 27.82 21.45
CA GLN A 235 12.99 26.74 20.45
C GLN A 235 11.59 26.24 20.09
N GLY A 236 11.33 26.06 18.80
CA GLY A 236 10.05 25.52 18.29
C GLY A 236 9.04 26.59 17.87
N MET A 237 7.79 26.18 17.69
CA MET A 237 6.68 27.03 17.24
C MET A 237 6.31 28.05 18.33
N LEU A 238 5.93 29.27 17.92
CA LEU A 238 5.47 30.30 18.85
C LEU A 238 4.14 29.88 19.48
N PRO A 239 3.89 30.13 20.79
CA PRO A 239 2.64 29.75 21.43
C PRO A 239 1.38 30.32 20.77
N ALA A 240 1.49 31.50 20.14
CA ALA A 240 0.43 32.15 19.37
C ALA A 240 0.05 31.42 18.06
N ASP A 241 0.93 30.53 17.58
CA ASP A 241 0.74 29.75 16.36
C ASP A 241 0.29 28.30 16.65
N PHE A 242 0.17 27.90 17.93
CA PHE A 242 -0.25 26.53 18.31
C PHE A 242 -1.64 26.15 17.79
N PHE A 243 -2.55 27.11 17.65
CA PHE A 243 -3.88 26.92 17.07
C PHE A 243 -4.05 27.81 15.85
N ARG A 244 -3.75 27.25 14.68
CA ARG A 244 -3.93 27.89 13.36
C ARG A 244 -4.66 26.98 12.38
N TRP A 245 -5.51 26.10 12.92
CA TRP A 245 -6.21 25.09 12.14
C TRP A 245 -7.22 25.71 11.18
N ALA A 246 -7.82 26.87 11.49
CA ALA A 246 -8.74 27.52 10.54
C ALA A 246 -8.06 27.87 9.19
N ASP A 247 -6.80 28.32 9.22
CA ASP A 247 -6.02 28.64 8.02
C ASP A 247 -5.39 27.38 7.39
N GLU A 248 -4.83 26.50 8.21
CA GLU A 248 -4.17 25.28 7.77
C GLU A 248 -5.13 24.32 7.08
N LEU A 249 -6.29 24.08 7.69
CA LEU A 249 -7.31 23.20 7.14
C LEU A 249 -7.89 23.74 5.82
N ASN A 250 -7.99 25.07 5.67
CA ASN A 250 -8.40 25.67 4.41
C ASN A 250 -7.39 25.40 3.28
N ARG A 251 -6.09 25.48 3.57
CA ARG A 251 -5.04 25.11 2.60
C ARG A 251 -5.10 23.62 2.26
N ILE A 252 -5.19 22.76 3.27
CA ILE A 252 -5.27 21.30 3.11
C ILE A 252 -6.49 20.90 2.27
N ARG A 253 -7.66 21.50 2.51
CA ARG A 253 -8.93 21.23 1.78
C ARG A 253 -8.78 21.19 0.26
N THR A 254 -7.95 22.08 -0.29
CA THR A 254 -7.70 22.19 -1.74
C THR A 254 -6.86 21.04 -2.30
N GLN A 255 -6.07 20.39 -1.45
CA GLN A 255 -5.11 19.34 -1.81
C GLN A 255 -5.66 17.93 -1.54
N VAL A 256 -6.68 17.82 -0.68
CA VAL A 256 -7.32 16.53 -0.36
C VAL A 256 -7.87 15.91 -1.64
N GLN A 257 -7.40 14.71 -1.97
CA GLN A 257 -7.86 14.05 -3.19
C GLN A 257 -9.18 13.29 -2.93
N GLY A 258 -9.30 12.65 -1.76
CA GLY A 258 -10.52 12.00 -1.27
C GLY A 258 -10.34 11.47 0.15
N LEU A 259 -11.20 10.55 0.54
CA LEU A 259 -11.33 10.08 1.92
C LEU A 259 -10.04 9.46 2.47
N GLU A 260 -9.38 8.58 1.72
CA GLU A 260 -8.16 7.89 2.19
C GLU A 260 -7.02 8.87 2.47
N HIS A 261 -6.85 9.86 1.59
CA HIS A 261 -5.87 10.92 1.78
C HIS A 261 -6.22 11.78 3.01
N TRP A 262 -7.51 12.08 3.20
CA TRP A 262 -7.98 12.82 4.38
C TRP A 262 -7.73 12.06 5.68
N GLU A 263 -8.12 10.78 5.76
CA GLU A 263 -7.89 9.94 6.95
C GLU A 263 -6.41 9.86 7.32
N GLN A 264 -5.52 9.80 6.31
CA GLN A 264 -4.08 9.82 6.52
C GLN A 264 -3.61 11.15 7.12
N ILE A 265 -4.03 12.28 6.56
CA ILE A 265 -3.73 13.63 7.07
C ILE A 265 -4.23 13.77 8.52
N GLU A 266 -5.47 13.36 8.78
CA GLU A 266 -6.09 13.45 10.09
C GLU A 266 -5.33 12.61 11.13
N THR A 267 -5.01 11.37 10.80
CA THR A 267 -4.38 10.42 11.74
C THR A 267 -2.88 10.71 11.96
N GLN A 268 -2.15 11.09 10.91
CA GLN A 268 -0.69 11.23 10.97
C GLN A 268 -0.23 12.65 11.32
N MET A 269 -1.02 13.67 11.01
CA MET A 269 -0.63 15.07 11.19
C MET A 269 -1.53 15.79 12.20
N ILE A 270 -2.85 15.78 11.99
CA ILE A 270 -3.76 16.63 12.76
C ILE A 270 -3.92 16.11 14.19
N ALA A 271 -4.37 14.86 14.35
CA ALA A 271 -4.68 14.30 15.67
C ALA A 271 -3.45 14.25 16.61
N PRO A 272 -2.24 13.85 16.16
CA PRO A 272 -1.06 13.87 17.02
C PRO A 272 -0.69 15.30 17.45
N HIS A 273 -0.72 16.27 16.53
CA HIS A 273 -0.36 17.66 16.84
C HIS A 273 -1.36 18.29 17.83
N VAL A 274 -2.67 18.17 17.57
CA VAL A 274 -3.71 18.68 18.47
C VAL A 274 -3.56 18.06 19.87
N ASN A 275 -3.41 16.74 19.97
CA ASN A 275 -3.27 16.07 21.26
C ASN A 275 -1.99 16.48 22.01
N GLN A 276 -0.88 16.68 21.30
CA GLN A 276 0.37 17.13 21.89
C GLN A 276 0.24 18.55 22.47
N VAL A 277 -0.32 19.48 21.70
CA VAL A 277 -0.53 20.88 22.13
C VAL A 277 -1.49 20.94 23.31
N LEU A 278 -2.63 20.24 23.25
CA LEU A 278 -3.62 20.22 24.33
C LEU A 278 -3.02 19.69 25.65
N ARG A 279 -2.20 18.64 25.60
CA ARG A 279 -1.52 18.10 26.79
C ARG A 279 -0.50 19.08 27.35
N ALA A 280 0.37 19.62 26.50
CA ALA A 280 1.42 20.55 26.93
C ALA A 280 0.86 21.81 27.61
N LEU A 281 -0.23 22.37 27.08
CA LEU A 281 -0.88 23.54 27.66
C LEU A 281 -1.61 23.24 28.97
N SER A 282 -2.22 22.06 29.07
CA SER A 282 -2.87 21.62 30.32
C SER A 282 -1.87 21.43 31.46
N GLU A 283 -0.61 21.08 31.16
CA GLU A 283 0.47 21.00 32.15
C GLU A 283 1.10 22.37 32.46
N ALA A 284 1.10 23.29 31.49
CA ALA A 284 1.73 24.60 31.62
C ALA A 284 0.88 25.63 32.39
N PHE A 285 -0.45 25.55 32.30
CA PHE A 285 -1.33 26.51 32.95
C PHE A 285 -1.63 26.12 34.40
N THR A 286 -1.55 27.10 35.31
CA THR A 286 -1.89 26.94 36.73
C THR A 286 -2.77 28.10 37.21
N GLY A 287 -3.54 27.87 38.28
CA GLY A 287 -4.42 28.89 38.87
C GLY A 287 -5.55 29.33 37.94
N THR A 288 -5.87 30.63 37.95
CA THR A 288 -7.00 31.20 37.20
C THR A 288 -6.88 31.06 35.68
N ILE A 289 -5.66 30.97 35.15
CA ILE A 289 -5.41 30.78 33.71
C ILE A 289 -5.80 29.36 33.28
N ALA A 290 -5.63 28.37 34.16
CA ALA A 290 -6.07 27.01 33.89
C ALA A 290 -7.59 26.93 33.74
N GLU A 291 -8.37 27.62 34.57
CA GLU A 291 -9.84 27.67 34.44
C GLU A 291 -10.29 28.33 33.11
N GLN A 292 -9.62 29.41 32.70
CA GLN A 292 -9.87 30.07 31.42
C GLN A 292 -9.51 29.16 30.23
N TRP A 293 -8.39 28.44 30.33
CA TRP A 293 -7.97 27.44 29.35
C TRP A 293 -9.00 26.32 29.19
N GLU A 294 -9.45 25.71 30.28
CA GLU A 294 -10.44 24.63 30.26
C GLU A 294 -11.76 25.12 29.62
N THR A 295 -12.24 26.31 30.00
CA THR A 295 -13.45 26.93 29.45
C THR A 295 -13.32 27.24 27.96
N TRP A 296 -12.14 27.68 27.52
CA TRP A 296 -11.86 27.90 26.10
C TRP A 296 -11.79 26.58 25.34
N ARG A 297 -11.07 25.58 25.87
CA ARG A 297 -10.90 24.26 25.26
C ARG A 297 -12.23 23.55 25.03
N ASP A 298 -13.12 23.61 26.02
CA ASP A 298 -14.44 22.99 25.95
C ASP A 298 -15.35 23.65 24.89
N ARG A 299 -15.07 24.89 24.50
CA ARG A 299 -15.69 25.56 23.33
C ARG A 299 -14.96 25.24 22.03
N TYR A 300 -13.62 25.21 22.04
CA TYR A 300 -12.80 25.06 20.84
C TYR A 300 -12.84 23.64 20.26
N VAL A 301 -12.64 22.62 21.09
CA VAL A 301 -12.52 21.23 20.62
C VAL A 301 -13.77 20.76 19.85
N PRO A 302 -15.01 20.98 20.32
CA PRO A 302 -16.20 20.60 19.56
C PRO A 302 -16.30 21.30 18.21
N GLU A 303 -15.95 22.59 18.13
CA GLU A 303 -16.00 23.36 16.90
C GLU A 303 -14.89 22.93 15.91
N LEU A 304 -13.69 22.59 16.40
CA LEU A 304 -12.63 22.00 15.58
C LEU A 304 -13.03 20.62 15.04
N LEU A 305 -13.59 19.75 15.88
CA LEU A 305 -14.08 18.44 15.45
C LEU A 305 -15.21 18.56 14.42
N ALA A 306 -16.11 19.53 14.59
CA ALA A 306 -17.14 19.83 13.58
C ALA A 306 -16.50 20.28 12.25
N LEU A 307 -15.46 21.12 12.28
CA LEU A 307 -14.72 21.50 11.07
C LEU A 307 -14.08 20.29 10.39
N LEU A 308 -13.42 19.41 11.14
CA LEU A 308 -12.85 18.16 10.60
C LEU A 308 -13.92 17.26 9.97
N ARG A 309 -15.11 17.14 10.59
CA ARG A 309 -16.25 16.39 10.01
C ARG A 309 -16.73 16.98 8.68
N THR A 310 -16.72 18.29 8.51
CA THR A 310 -17.07 18.89 7.20
C THR A 310 -16.08 18.49 6.11
N LEU A 311 -14.78 18.48 6.41
CA LEU A 311 -13.74 18.04 5.48
C LEU A 311 -13.80 16.55 5.18
N HIS A 312 -14.02 15.72 6.19
CA HIS A 312 -14.26 14.28 6.02
C HIS A 312 -15.43 14.03 5.06
N ARG A 313 -16.54 14.78 5.21
CA ARG A 313 -17.69 14.68 4.31
C ARG A 313 -17.34 15.09 2.88
N GLU A 314 -16.69 16.23 2.67
CA GLU A 314 -16.25 16.64 1.33
C GLU A 314 -15.30 15.62 0.67
N ALA A 315 -14.38 15.05 1.46
CA ALA A 315 -13.47 14.00 1.02
C ALA A 315 -14.23 12.71 0.64
N SER A 316 -15.26 12.36 1.42
CA SER A 316 -16.18 11.25 1.15
C SER A 316 -16.97 11.46 -0.14
N GLU A 317 -17.43 12.69 -0.41
CA GLU A 317 -18.11 13.05 -1.66
C GLU A 317 -17.18 12.89 -2.87
N ARG A 318 -15.93 13.34 -2.77
CA ARG A 318 -14.92 13.16 -3.83
C ARG A 318 -14.65 11.69 -4.10
N SER A 319 -14.53 10.85 -3.07
CA SER A 319 -14.36 9.40 -3.24
C SER A 319 -15.62 8.72 -3.80
N ARG A 320 -16.83 9.11 -3.36
CA ARG A 320 -18.10 8.61 -3.90
C ARG A 320 -18.23 8.90 -5.40
N LEU A 321 -17.93 10.13 -5.83
CA LEU A 321 -17.99 10.49 -7.26
C LEU A 321 -17.03 9.65 -8.11
N ARG A 322 -15.83 9.33 -7.58
CA ARG A 322 -14.88 8.41 -8.24
C ARG A 322 -15.41 6.98 -8.31
N ALA A 323 -15.99 6.47 -7.22
CA ALA A 323 -16.64 5.16 -7.22
C ALA A 323 -17.79 5.08 -8.23
N GLU A 324 -18.61 6.14 -8.34
CA GLU A 324 -19.71 6.23 -9.31
C GLU A 324 -19.24 6.27 -10.76
N ASP A 325 -18.15 6.98 -11.07
CA ASP A 325 -17.55 6.92 -12.41
C ASP A 325 -17.04 5.52 -12.74
N LEU A 326 -16.45 4.83 -11.75
CA LEU A 326 -15.97 3.47 -11.95
C LEU A 326 -17.13 2.48 -12.15
N HIS A 327 -18.21 2.59 -11.38
CA HIS A 327 -19.45 1.84 -11.65
C HIS A 327 -19.94 2.07 -13.08
N ARG A 328 -20.06 3.32 -13.52
CA ARG A 328 -20.50 3.66 -14.89
C ARG A 328 -19.59 3.06 -15.96
N THR A 329 -18.30 2.92 -15.65
CA THR A 329 -17.29 2.34 -16.55
C THR A 329 -17.42 0.82 -16.65
N ILE A 330 -17.63 0.14 -15.53
CA ILE A 330 -17.60 -1.32 -15.44
C ILE A 330 -18.98 -1.94 -15.72
N ASP A 331 -20.08 -1.31 -15.29
CA ASP A 331 -21.44 -1.86 -15.37
C ASP A 331 -21.87 -2.33 -16.77
N PRO A 332 -21.57 -1.59 -17.86
CA PRO A 332 -21.91 -2.05 -19.22
C PRO A 332 -21.23 -3.37 -19.61
N LEU A 333 -20.13 -3.73 -18.94
CA LEU A 333 -19.35 -4.95 -19.18
C LEU A 333 -19.80 -6.12 -18.30
N LEU A 334 -20.66 -5.86 -17.31
CA LEU A 334 -21.16 -6.88 -16.39
C LEU A 334 -22.57 -7.36 -16.74
N PRO A 335 -22.93 -8.61 -16.41
CA PRO A 335 -24.30 -9.11 -16.43
C PRO A 335 -25.24 -8.22 -15.61
N GLU A 336 -26.47 -8.02 -16.11
CA GLU A 336 -27.45 -7.10 -15.54
C GLU A 336 -27.73 -7.38 -14.05
N GLN A 337 -27.78 -8.65 -13.65
CA GLN A 337 -28.05 -9.05 -12.27
C GLN A 337 -26.94 -8.62 -11.29
N ARG A 338 -25.73 -8.36 -11.78
CA ARG A 338 -24.56 -7.97 -10.96
C ARG A 338 -24.21 -6.50 -11.03
N ARG A 339 -24.87 -5.70 -11.89
CA ARG A 339 -24.66 -4.25 -11.98
C ARG A 339 -25.05 -3.49 -10.71
N LYS A 340 -25.92 -4.05 -9.87
CA LYS A 340 -26.30 -3.45 -8.57
C LYS A 340 -25.38 -3.85 -7.40
N ALA A 341 -24.40 -4.72 -7.64
CA ALA A 341 -23.45 -5.14 -6.61
C ALA A 341 -22.57 -3.97 -6.17
N THR A 342 -21.97 -4.09 -4.99
CA THR A 342 -21.05 -3.06 -4.48
C THR A 342 -19.78 -2.99 -5.33
N LEU A 343 -19.08 -1.86 -5.29
CA LEU A 343 -17.84 -1.70 -6.05
C LEU A 343 -16.77 -2.71 -5.62
N SER A 344 -16.70 -3.01 -4.32
CA SER A 344 -15.77 -4.01 -3.77
C SER A 344 -16.06 -5.41 -4.31
N GLN A 345 -17.33 -5.80 -4.35
CA GLN A 345 -17.74 -7.08 -4.93
C GLN A 345 -17.42 -7.15 -6.42
N LYS A 346 -17.70 -6.09 -7.20
CA LYS A 346 -17.35 -6.04 -8.63
C LYS A 346 -15.85 -6.18 -8.85
N ALA A 347 -15.03 -5.43 -8.11
CA ALA A 347 -13.58 -5.47 -8.21
C ALA A 347 -13.01 -6.85 -7.86
N LEU A 348 -13.47 -7.46 -6.76
CA LEU A 348 -13.07 -8.80 -6.35
C LEU A 348 -13.51 -9.87 -7.36
N TRP A 349 -14.74 -9.77 -7.86
CA TRP A 349 -15.27 -10.73 -8.82
C TRP A 349 -14.51 -10.70 -10.15
N VAL A 350 -14.14 -9.51 -10.64
CA VAL A 350 -13.30 -9.37 -11.84
C VAL A 350 -11.96 -10.08 -11.64
N LEU A 351 -11.29 -9.86 -10.51
CA LEU A 351 -10.01 -10.52 -10.20
C LEU A 351 -10.16 -12.03 -10.06
N ALA A 352 -11.14 -12.50 -9.29
CA ALA A 352 -11.38 -13.92 -9.07
C ALA A 352 -11.80 -14.66 -10.36
N SER A 353 -12.37 -13.94 -11.34
CA SER A 353 -12.74 -14.48 -12.65
C SER A 353 -11.63 -14.35 -13.70
N THR A 354 -10.48 -13.79 -13.36
CA THR A 354 -9.39 -13.59 -14.32
C THR A 354 -8.56 -14.86 -14.46
N GLY A 355 -8.49 -15.40 -15.68
CA GLY A 355 -7.63 -16.53 -15.98
C GLY A 355 -6.17 -16.26 -15.59
N GLY A 356 -5.53 -17.23 -14.93
CA GLY A 356 -4.16 -17.10 -14.43
C GLY A 356 -4.06 -16.54 -13.01
N VAL A 357 -5.08 -15.85 -12.48
CA VAL A 357 -5.12 -15.47 -11.06
C VAL A 357 -5.50 -16.71 -10.24
N THR A 358 -4.61 -17.14 -9.34
CA THR A 358 -4.85 -18.32 -8.49
C THR A 358 -5.56 -17.94 -7.19
N SER A 359 -5.21 -16.80 -6.59
CA SER A 359 -5.82 -16.34 -5.35
C SER A 359 -5.79 -14.82 -5.21
N VAL A 360 -6.83 -14.26 -4.59
CA VAL A 360 -6.97 -12.83 -4.31
C VAL A 360 -6.77 -12.56 -2.81
N LEU A 361 -5.75 -11.76 -2.46
CA LEU A 361 -5.40 -11.44 -1.08
C LEU A 361 -6.17 -10.21 -0.59
N ASN A 362 -7.40 -10.43 -0.10
CA ASN A 362 -8.35 -9.37 0.24
C ASN A 362 -8.11 -8.69 1.62
N GLY A 363 -7.49 -9.39 2.58
CA GLY A 363 -7.18 -8.81 3.90
C GLY A 363 -8.42 -8.45 4.73
N MET A 364 -9.38 -9.38 4.82
CA MET A 364 -10.65 -9.19 5.54
C MET A 364 -10.43 -9.07 7.05
N ARG A 365 -11.05 -8.08 7.70
CA ARG A 365 -10.82 -7.73 9.12
C ARG A 365 -12.04 -7.87 10.03
N THR A 366 -13.24 -8.02 9.47
CA THR A 366 -14.50 -8.14 10.22
C THR A 366 -15.37 -9.25 9.64
N PRO A 367 -16.21 -9.92 10.45
CA PRO A 367 -17.14 -10.93 9.95
C PRO A 367 -18.03 -10.42 8.81
N ALA A 368 -18.60 -9.21 8.95
CA ALA A 368 -19.43 -8.61 7.91
C ALA A 368 -18.69 -8.40 6.57
N TYR A 369 -17.40 -8.04 6.62
CA TYR A 369 -16.59 -7.91 5.42
C TYR A 369 -16.26 -9.29 4.81
N VAL A 370 -16.05 -10.32 5.64
CA VAL A 370 -15.90 -11.70 5.15
C VAL A 370 -17.17 -12.14 4.42
N ASP A 371 -18.33 -11.94 5.03
CA ASP A 371 -19.62 -12.32 4.44
C ASP A 371 -19.89 -11.60 3.12
N ASP A 372 -19.57 -10.30 3.02
CA ASP A 372 -19.69 -9.51 1.79
C ASP A 372 -18.75 -10.00 0.69
N ALA A 373 -17.46 -10.17 1.00
CA ALA A 373 -16.45 -10.55 0.03
C ALA A 373 -16.65 -11.97 -0.50
N LEU A 374 -17.09 -12.92 0.35
CA LEU A 374 -17.30 -14.31 -0.07
C LEU A 374 -18.53 -14.48 -0.97
N GLN A 375 -19.42 -13.50 -1.09
CA GLN A 375 -20.59 -13.59 -1.98
C GLN A 375 -20.17 -13.81 -3.44
N ILE A 376 -19.05 -13.20 -3.85
CA ILE A 376 -18.56 -13.27 -5.23
C ILE A 376 -18.16 -14.69 -5.64
N LEU A 377 -17.79 -15.56 -4.69
CA LEU A 377 -17.45 -16.96 -4.96
C LEU A 377 -18.68 -17.82 -5.29
N ARG A 378 -19.89 -17.32 -5.04
CA ARG A 378 -21.15 -17.99 -5.42
C ARG A 378 -21.62 -17.56 -6.81
N TRP A 379 -20.89 -16.69 -7.49
CA TRP A 379 -21.25 -16.18 -8.80
C TRP A 379 -20.49 -16.96 -9.86
N GLU A 380 -21.11 -17.18 -11.01
CA GLU A 380 -20.41 -17.71 -12.17
C GLU A 380 -19.22 -16.80 -12.51
N PRO A 381 -18.04 -17.35 -12.86
CA PRO A 381 -16.91 -16.54 -13.30
C PRO A 381 -17.30 -15.65 -14.48
N LEU A 382 -16.86 -14.39 -14.44
CA LEU A 382 -17.02 -13.45 -15.55
C LEU A 382 -16.28 -13.96 -16.78
N SER A 383 -17.00 -14.17 -17.89
CA SER A 383 -16.48 -14.78 -19.11
C SER A 383 -15.40 -13.97 -19.81
N ASP A 384 -15.42 -12.63 -19.69
CA ASP A 384 -14.45 -11.72 -20.31
C ASP A 384 -14.03 -10.63 -19.31
N SER A 385 -13.30 -11.05 -18.27
CA SER A 385 -12.72 -10.15 -17.27
C SER A 385 -11.66 -9.21 -17.88
N ARG A 386 -10.98 -9.64 -18.95
CA ARG A 386 -9.96 -8.84 -19.63
C ARG A 386 -10.51 -7.51 -20.16
N ARG A 387 -11.70 -7.53 -20.75
CA ARG A 387 -12.35 -6.33 -21.28
C ARG A 387 -12.60 -5.25 -20.22
N VAL A 388 -12.77 -5.63 -18.95
CA VAL A 388 -12.87 -4.68 -17.84
C VAL A 388 -11.55 -3.95 -17.63
N TYR A 389 -10.43 -4.67 -17.68
CA TYR A 389 -9.10 -4.06 -17.57
C TYR A 389 -8.79 -3.14 -18.74
N ASP A 390 -9.08 -3.57 -19.97
CA ASP A 390 -8.86 -2.74 -21.17
C ASP A 390 -9.64 -1.43 -21.06
N ARG A 391 -10.93 -1.50 -20.71
CA ARG A 391 -11.79 -0.31 -20.55
C ARG A 391 -11.32 0.62 -19.44
N CYS A 392 -10.81 0.08 -18.33
CA CYS A 392 -10.28 0.90 -17.25
C CYS A 392 -8.92 1.53 -17.60
N ALA A 393 -8.11 0.86 -18.44
CA ALA A 393 -6.82 1.36 -18.90
C ALA A 393 -6.97 2.48 -19.95
N GLU A 394 -7.95 2.40 -20.86
CA GLU A 394 -8.26 3.44 -21.86
C GLU A 394 -8.62 4.81 -21.25
N LYS A 395 -9.08 4.83 -20.00
CA LYS A 395 -9.48 6.05 -19.28
C LYS A 395 -8.33 6.74 -18.53
N LYS A 396 -7.15 6.11 -18.44
CA LYS A 396 -5.94 6.68 -17.84
C LYS A 396 -5.19 7.53 -18.86
#